data_AF-A0A375JHC6-F1
#
_entry.id   AF-A0A375JHC6-F1
#
_cell.length_a   1.000
_cell.length_b   1.000
_cell.length_c   1.000
_cell.angle_alpha   90.00
_cell.angle_beta   90.00
_cell.angle_gamma   90.00
#
_symmetry.space_group_name_H-M   'P 1'
#
loop_
_entity.id
_entity.type
_entity.pdbx_description
1 polymer ?
#
loop_
_entity_poly.entity_id
_entity_poly.type
_entity_poly.pdbx_seq_one_letter_code
_entity_poly.pdbx_strand_id
1 'polypeptide(L)'
;MTMDMRIREAVDEFGQSDTLVGQSPHVCGAPPVEAELAQLGITKSLFNLYMAAAELGEAPIAEVAARAGMVRTTAYHALQRLEEEGLVDIQDREGKRIVVAEDPRKFLERGKARLQAIEALVPQMRSVYNRIKGKPQIRFFEGEEGIRTVLWESLTMTGTPKILRGYLSMHELEQTPGLDEVERFLNERVQRGIELKVIRSRHRDVAPIWPTSRAEKRELRYAPDGMEISMTTLIFDNCVSLISSRNENYGLIIESEEFATMQCGLFDTVWSVCVASPRAELG
;
A
#
# COMPACT_ATOMS: atom_id res chain seq x y z
N MET A 1 -0.40 -48.73 2.92
CA MET A 1 -1.79 -49.05 2.53
C MET A 1 -2.52 -47.72 2.47
N THR A 2 -2.99 -47.18 1.35
CA THR A 2 -3.25 -47.71 0.00
C THR A 2 -3.46 -46.49 -0.91
N MET A 3 -3.20 -46.63 -2.23
CA MET A 3 -3.66 -45.76 -3.34
C MET A 3 -2.97 -44.39 -3.48
N ASP A 4 -2.58 -43.89 -4.67
CA ASP A 4 -2.93 -44.23 -6.06
C ASP A 4 -1.91 -43.50 -6.95
N MET A 5 -0.80 -44.12 -7.34
CA MET A 5 -0.50 -44.61 -8.69
C MET A 5 -1.54 -44.30 -9.79
N ARG A 6 -1.76 -43.03 -10.12
CA ARG A 6 -2.32 -42.63 -11.43
C ARG A 6 -1.61 -41.40 -11.99
N ILE A 7 -1.44 -41.42 -13.31
CA ILE A 7 -0.88 -40.39 -14.20
C ILE A 7 0.65 -40.50 -14.44
N ARG A 8 1.05 -41.67 -14.93
CA ARG A 8 2.05 -41.82 -16.01
C ARG A 8 1.39 -42.72 -17.05
N GLU A 9 1.50 -42.35 -18.32
CA GLU A 9 0.92 -42.97 -19.53
C GLU A 9 -0.25 -42.19 -20.15
N ALA A 10 0.12 -41.20 -20.96
CA ALA A 10 -0.60 -40.88 -22.19
C ALA A 10 0.33 -40.07 -23.10
N VAL A 11 0.33 -40.42 -24.38
CA VAL A 11 0.99 -39.76 -25.51
C VAL A 11 2.44 -40.19 -25.76
N ASP A 12 2.58 -41.46 -26.14
CA ASP A 12 3.47 -41.85 -27.24
C ASP A 12 2.61 -42.53 -28.31
N GLU A 13 3.09 -42.48 -29.56
CA GLU A 13 2.48 -42.94 -30.82
C GLU A 13 1.63 -41.91 -31.59
N PHE A 14 2.27 -41.16 -32.49
CA PHE A 14 1.94 -41.19 -33.92
C PHE A 14 3.06 -40.52 -34.76
N GLY A 15 3.65 -41.29 -35.67
CA GLY A 15 4.08 -40.81 -36.99
C GLY A 15 5.56 -40.48 -37.22
N GLN A 16 6.30 -41.45 -37.76
CA GLN A 16 7.51 -41.22 -38.57
C GLN A 16 7.14 -40.62 -39.95
N SER A 17 7.93 -39.66 -40.44
CA SER A 17 8.47 -39.65 -41.82
C SER A 17 9.44 -38.49 -42.06
N ASP A 18 10.59 -38.82 -42.65
CA ASP A 18 11.74 -38.01 -43.07
C ASP A 18 11.44 -36.71 -43.84
N THR A 19 12.24 -35.64 -43.61
CA THR A 19 13.35 -35.24 -44.52
C THR A 19 14.09 -33.99 -44.02
N LEU A 20 15.41 -34.02 -44.25
CA LEU A 20 16.49 -33.12 -43.84
C LEU A 20 16.37 -31.69 -44.41
N VAL A 21 16.71 -30.65 -43.61
CA VAL A 21 17.67 -29.58 -43.98
C VAL A 21 18.21 -28.89 -42.71
N GLY A 22 19.54 -28.89 -42.55
CA GLY A 22 20.29 -27.75 -41.99
C GLY A 22 20.39 -27.60 -40.47
N GLN A 23 21.29 -28.35 -39.85
CA GLN A 23 21.79 -28.05 -38.50
C GLN A 23 22.59 -26.73 -38.50
N SER A 24 22.21 -25.80 -37.62
CA SER A 24 23.09 -24.76 -37.07
C SER A 24 23.28 -25.04 -35.57
N PRO A 25 24.47 -24.78 -35.00
CA PRO A 25 24.88 -25.38 -33.74
C PRO A 25 24.03 -24.88 -32.57
N HIS A 26 23.33 -25.81 -31.93
CA HIS A 26 22.62 -25.62 -30.68
C HIS A 26 23.61 -25.18 -29.58
N VAL A 27 23.40 -23.98 -29.04
CA VAL A 27 23.96 -23.58 -27.75
C VAL A 27 22.98 -24.02 -26.65
N CYS A 28 23.57 -24.69 -25.65
CA CYS A 28 22.94 -25.39 -24.55
C CYS A 28 22.10 -24.50 -23.61
N GLY A 29 20.88 -24.94 -23.27
CA GLY A 29 20.32 -24.76 -21.91
C GLY A 29 19.55 -23.48 -21.55
N ALA A 30 19.28 -22.55 -22.47
CA ALA A 30 18.36 -21.43 -22.20
C ALA A 30 16.90 -21.83 -22.57
N PRO A 31 15.87 -21.36 -21.86
CA PRO A 31 14.49 -21.42 -22.35
C PRO A 31 14.45 -20.87 -23.79
N PRO A 32 13.57 -21.38 -24.67
CA PRO A 32 13.43 -20.77 -25.99
C PRO A 32 13.15 -19.28 -25.80
N VAL A 33 14.02 -18.42 -26.36
CA VAL A 33 13.99 -16.95 -26.23
C VAL A 33 12.58 -16.40 -26.44
N GLU A 34 11.79 -17.07 -27.28
CA GLU A 34 10.39 -16.79 -27.58
C GLU A 34 9.46 -16.84 -26.35
N ALA A 35 9.68 -17.77 -25.42
CA ALA A 35 8.91 -17.89 -24.19
C ALA A 35 9.26 -16.78 -23.17
N GLU A 36 10.52 -16.38 -23.12
CA GLU A 36 10.97 -15.26 -22.27
C GLU A 36 10.46 -13.92 -22.80
N LEU A 37 10.54 -13.70 -24.11
CA LEU A 37 10.02 -12.51 -24.77
C LEU A 37 8.51 -12.35 -24.54
N ALA A 38 7.75 -13.46 -24.61
CA ALA A 38 6.31 -13.44 -24.37
C ALA A 38 5.95 -12.99 -22.94
N GLN A 39 6.72 -13.40 -21.93
CA GLN A 39 6.53 -12.95 -20.54
C GLN A 39 6.80 -11.45 -20.37
N LEU A 40 7.68 -10.90 -21.21
CA LEU A 40 8.02 -9.47 -21.25
C LEU A 40 7.06 -8.65 -22.12
N GLY A 41 6.02 -9.28 -22.70
CA GLY A 41 5.05 -8.61 -23.58
C GLY A 41 5.61 -8.28 -24.97
N ILE A 42 6.77 -8.82 -25.33
CA ILE A 42 7.41 -8.68 -26.64
C ILE A 42 7.10 -9.94 -27.46
N THR A 43 6.41 -9.79 -28.58
CA THR A 43 6.13 -10.90 -29.49
C THR A 43 7.36 -11.19 -30.36
N LYS A 44 7.42 -12.39 -30.94
CA LYS A 44 8.47 -12.76 -31.90
C LYS A 44 8.57 -11.78 -33.07
N SER A 45 7.45 -11.23 -33.53
CA SER A 45 7.42 -10.23 -34.59
C SER A 45 8.02 -8.89 -34.17
N LEU A 46 7.76 -8.43 -32.93
CA LEU A 46 8.38 -7.23 -32.37
C LEU A 46 9.88 -7.41 -32.17
N PHE A 47 10.30 -8.58 -31.68
CA PHE A 47 11.72 -8.91 -31.53
C PHE A 47 12.46 -8.89 -32.86
N ASN A 48 11.91 -9.57 -33.89
CA ASN A 48 12.51 -9.57 -35.23
C ASN A 48 12.60 -8.18 -35.84
N LEU A 49 11.59 -7.34 -35.59
CA LEU A 49 11.56 -5.95 -36.07
C LEU A 49 12.60 -5.07 -35.36
N TYR A 50 12.78 -5.24 -34.06
CA TYR A 50 13.85 -4.60 -33.29
C TYR A 50 15.23 -5.05 -33.78
N MET A 51 15.45 -6.35 -33.98
CA MET A 51 16.71 -6.87 -34.50
C MET A 51 17.01 -6.34 -35.91
N ALA A 52 16.00 -6.25 -36.78
CA ALA A 52 16.15 -5.65 -38.09
C ALA A 52 16.56 -4.17 -38.02
N ALA A 53 15.99 -3.39 -37.08
CA ALA A 53 16.40 -2.01 -36.85
C ALA A 53 17.84 -1.94 -36.30
N ALA A 54 18.21 -2.80 -35.36
CA ALA A 54 19.56 -2.84 -34.78
C ALA A 54 20.64 -3.21 -35.80
N GLU A 55 20.34 -4.14 -36.72
CA GLU A 55 21.24 -4.54 -37.80
C GLU A 55 21.42 -3.47 -38.88
N LEU A 56 20.36 -2.69 -39.18
CA LEU A 56 20.39 -1.63 -40.18
C LEU A 56 20.98 -0.32 -39.64
N GLY A 57 20.91 -0.09 -38.32
CA GLY A 57 21.24 1.19 -37.70
C GLY A 57 20.13 2.22 -37.93
N GLU A 58 20.50 3.44 -38.31
CA GLU A 58 19.52 4.48 -38.67
C GLU A 58 18.92 4.18 -40.05
N ALA A 59 17.65 3.77 -40.11
CA ALA A 59 17.01 3.39 -41.37
C ALA A 59 15.54 3.85 -41.46
N PRO A 60 15.02 4.14 -42.67
CA PRO A 60 13.60 4.43 -42.85
C PRO A 60 12.71 3.25 -42.44
N ILE A 61 11.52 3.53 -41.91
CA ILE A 61 10.52 2.51 -41.52
C ILE A 61 10.29 1.45 -42.61
N ALA A 62 10.27 1.86 -43.88
CA ALA A 62 10.05 0.94 -45.01
C ALA A 62 11.16 -0.11 -45.16
N GLU A 63 12.41 0.27 -44.91
CA GLU A 63 13.57 -0.63 -45.01
C GLU A 63 13.61 -1.59 -43.83
N VAL A 64 13.33 -1.09 -42.61
CA VAL A 64 13.20 -1.91 -41.41
C VAL A 64 12.07 -2.94 -41.56
N ALA A 65 10.92 -2.53 -42.08
CA ALA A 65 9.79 -3.42 -42.34
C ALA A 65 10.13 -4.51 -43.37
N ALA A 66 10.78 -4.14 -44.49
CA ALA A 66 11.20 -5.08 -45.51
C ALA A 66 12.23 -6.09 -44.96
N ARG A 67 13.20 -5.63 -44.17
CA ARG A 67 14.23 -6.47 -43.55
C ARG A 67 13.66 -7.44 -42.52
N ALA A 68 12.62 -7.03 -41.80
CA ALA A 68 11.90 -7.87 -40.85
C ALA A 68 10.85 -8.79 -41.50
N GLY A 69 10.66 -8.72 -42.82
CA GLY A 69 9.63 -9.49 -43.53
C GLY A 69 8.20 -9.09 -43.16
N MET A 70 7.98 -7.85 -42.72
CA MET A 70 6.70 -7.36 -42.21
C MET A 70 6.01 -6.43 -43.21
N VAL A 71 4.68 -6.55 -43.33
CA VAL A 71 3.88 -5.61 -44.12
C VAL A 71 3.99 -4.21 -43.52
N ARG A 72 4.21 -3.22 -44.39
CA ARG A 72 4.51 -1.83 -43.98
C ARG A 72 3.50 -1.24 -43.00
N THR A 73 2.21 -1.51 -43.18
CA THR A 73 1.15 -1.04 -42.28
C THR A 73 1.29 -1.62 -40.86
N THR A 74 1.59 -2.90 -40.73
CA THR A 74 1.82 -3.57 -39.44
C THR A 74 3.09 -3.07 -38.77
N ALA A 75 4.14 -2.78 -39.56
CA ALA A 75 5.40 -2.29 -39.04
C ALA A 75 5.28 -0.93 -38.35
N TYR A 76 4.40 -0.03 -38.81
CA TYR A 76 4.16 1.25 -38.13
C TYR A 76 3.66 1.05 -36.69
N HIS A 77 2.62 0.23 -36.51
CA HIS A 77 2.08 -0.04 -35.17
C HIS A 77 3.08 -0.81 -34.29
N ALA A 78 3.83 -1.73 -34.89
CA ALA A 78 4.83 -2.51 -34.17
C ALA A 78 6.02 -1.65 -33.71
N LEU A 79 6.50 -0.72 -34.55
CA LEU A 79 7.57 0.21 -34.18
C LEU A 79 7.12 1.21 -33.12
N GLN A 80 5.89 1.70 -33.19
CA GLN A 80 5.33 2.56 -32.13
C GLN A 80 5.32 1.83 -30.78
N ARG A 81 4.97 0.54 -30.76
CA ARG A 81 5.00 -0.26 -29.53
C ARG A 81 6.43 -0.49 -29.03
N LEU A 82 7.40 -0.70 -29.92
CA LEU A 82 8.82 -0.78 -29.54
C LEU A 82 9.33 0.55 -28.98
N GLU A 83 8.85 1.69 -29.49
CA GLU A 83 9.18 3.02 -28.99
C GLU A 83 8.60 3.28 -27.59
N GLU A 84 7.35 2.85 -27.35
CA GLU A 84 6.71 2.85 -26.03
C GLU A 84 7.47 1.99 -25.00
N GLU A 85 8.08 0.90 -25.44
CA GLU A 85 8.95 0.06 -24.61
C GLU A 85 10.41 0.56 -24.56
N GLY A 86 10.77 1.57 -25.36
CA GLY A 86 12.08 2.23 -25.34
C GLY A 86 13.18 1.45 -26.05
N LEU A 87 12.79 0.53 -26.93
CA LEU A 87 13.67 -0.30 -27.75
C LEU A 87 14.01 0.35 -29.09
N VAL A 88 13.24 1.33 -29.55
CA VAL A 88 13.54 2.15 -30.72
C VAL A 88 13.17 3.61 -30.45
N ASP A 89 13.73 4.51 -31.24
CA ASP A 89 13.34 5.92 -31.33
C ASP A 89 12.96 6.24 -32.78
N ILE A 90 11.84 6.93 -33.00
CA ILE A 90 11.37 7.30 -34.33
C ILE A 90 11.54 8.81 -34.53
N GLN A 91 12.46 9.17 -35.41
CA GLN A 91 12.80 10.57 -35.70
C GLN A 91 12.27 10.99 -37.07
N ASP A 92 11.70 12.19 -37.16
CA ASP A 92 11.39 12.81 -38.45
C ASP A 92 12.62 13.56 -38.97
N ARG A 93 13.22 13.05 -40.06
CA ARG A 93 14.34 13.70 -40.77
C ARG A 93 13.97 13.89 -42.24
N GLU A 94 13.99 15.13 -42.71
CA GLU A 94 13.70 15.50 -44.11
C GLU A 94 12.37 14.94 -44.65
N GLY A 95 11.34 14.88 -43.80
CA GLY A 95 10.02 14.35 -44.16
C GLY A 95 9.94 12.82 -44.23
N LYS A 96 10.98 12.11 -43.76
CA LYS A 96 11.00 10.66 -43.61
C LYS A 96 11.11 10.28 -42.13
N ARG A 97 10.35 9.27 -41.72
CA ARG A 97 10.49 8.65 -40.40
C ARG A 97 11.63 7.65 -40.41
N ILE A 98 12.67 7.97 -39.65
CA ILE A 98 13.87 7.18 -39.44
C ILE A 98 13.72 6.46 -38.10
N VAL A 99 13.94 5.16 -38.11
CA VAL A 99 14.00 4.32 -36.91
C VAL A 99 15.44 4.23 -36.47
N VAL A 100 15.68 4.44 -35.18
CA VAL A 100 16.96 4.23 -34.53
C VAL A 100 16.75 3.18 -33.46
N ALA A 101 17.47 2.07 -33.53
CA ALA A 101 17.43 1.06 -32.47
C ALA A 101 18.16 1.58 -31.22
N GLU A 102 17.55 1.33 -30.07
CA GLU A 102 18.07 1.77 -28.78
C GLU A 102 18.72 0.62 -28.01
N ASP A 103 19.61 0.96 -27.07
CA ASP A 103 20.26 -0.04 -26.23
C ASP A 103 19.22 -0.79 -25.36
N PRO A 104 19.20 -2.13 -25.35
CA PRO A 104 18.29 -2.93 -24.52
C PRO A 104 18.31 -2.59 -23.03
N ARG A 105 19.39 -1.97 -22.53
CA ARG A 105 19.47 -1.43 -21.16
C ARG A 105 18.34 -0.44 -20.86
N LYS A 106 17.87 0.35 -21.84
CA LYS A 106 16.72 1.26 -21.67
C LYS A 106 15.43 0.50 -21.37
N PHE A 107 15.20 -0.64 -22.02
CA PHE A 107 14.05 -1.50 -21.73
C PHE A 107 14.11 -2.05 -20.30
N LEU A 108 15.30 -2.49 -19.86
CA LEU A 108 15.51 -2.92 -18.47
C LEU A 108 15.24 -1.79 -17.45
N GLU A 109 15.74 -0.59 -17.72
CA GLU A 109 15.53 0.59 -16.86
C GLU A 109 14.05 0.96 -16.76
N ARG A 110 13.31 0.97 -17.89
CA ARG A 110 11.86 1.18 -17.91
C ARG A 110 11.12 0.10 -17.12
N GLY A 111 11.52 -1.16 -17.24
CA GLY A 111 10.97 -2.26 -16.45
C GLY A 111 11.14 -2.04 -14.95
N LYS A 112 12.32 -1.63 -14.49
CA LYS A 112 12.59 -1.29 -13.08
C LYS A 112 11.75 -0.11 -12.59
N ALA A 113 11.65 0.95 -13.39
CA ALA A 113 10.83 2.11 -13.04
C ALA A 113 9.33 1.74 -12.94
N ARG A 114 8.82 0.90 -13.84
CA ARG A 114 7.44 0.39 -13.80
C ARG A 114 7.20 -0.44 -12.54
N LEU A 115 8.14 -1.32 -12.15
CA LEU A 115 8.04 -2.10 -10.92
C LEU A 115 7.99 -1.21 -9.68
N GLN A 116 8.89 -0.23 -9.57
CA GLN A 116 8.90 0.73 -8.45
C GLN A 116 7.59 1.52 -8.35
N ALA A 117 7.04 1.95 -9.48
CA ALA A 117 5.75 2.64 -9.51
C ALA A 117 4.61 1.73 -9.04
N ILE A 118 4.60 0.45 -9.44
CA ILE A 118 3.63 -0.54 -8.97
C ILE A 118 3.77 -0.76 -7.47
N GLU A 119 4.99 -0.98 -6.96
CA GLU A 119 5.25 -1.18 -5.54
C GLU A 119 4.76 -0.01 -4.68
N ALA A 120 4.91 1.23 -5.17
CA ALA A 120 4.39 2.42 -4.50
C ALA A 120 2.85 2.51 -4.50
N LEU A 121 2.18 1.94 -5.51
CA LEU A 121 0.72 1.94 -5.65
C LEU A 121 0.03 0.79 -4.91
N VAL A 122 0.71 -0.34 -4.70
CA VAL A 122 0.16 -1.54 -4.04
C VAL A 122 -0.51 -1.24 -2.69
N PRO A 123 0.06 -0.43 -1.77
CA PRO A 123 -0.59 -0.10 -0.50
C PRO A 123 -1.95 0.58 -0.68
N GLN A 124 -2.05 1.52 -1.63
CA GLN A 124 -3.29 2.24 -1.92
C GLN A 124 -4.35 1.29 -2.50
N MET A 125 -3.95 0.44 -3.45
CA MET A 125 -4.84 -0.58 -4.04
C MET A 125 -5.33 -1.58 -2.98
N ARG A 126 -4.48 -1.98 -2.04
CA ARG A 126 -4.86 -2.87 -0.94
C ARG A 126 -5.85 -2.22 0.02
N SER A 127 -5.74 -0.93 0.29
CA SER A 127 -6.72 -0.20 1.11
C SER A 127 -8.11 -0.26 0.50
N VAL A 128 -8.23 0.00 -0.80
CA VAL A 128 -9.51 -0.12 -1.53
C VAL A 128 -10.03 -1.56 -1.52
N TYR A 129 -9.15 -2.53 -1.75
CA TYR A 129 -9.51 -3.95 -1.75
C TYR A 129 -10.04 -4.44 -0.39
N ASN A 130 -9.40 -4.04 0.71
CA ASN A 130 -9.80 -4.43 2.05
C ASN A 130 -11.15 -3.83 2.44
N ARG A 131 -11.40 -2.57 2.07
CA ARG A 131 -12.67 -1.89 2.30
C ARG A 131 -13.86 -2.63 1.66
N ILE A 132 -13.68 -3.25 0.49
CA ILE A 132 -14.75 -3.97 -0.23
C ILE A 132 -15.06 -5.35 0.37
N LYS A 133 -14.07 -6.03 0.97
CA LYS A 133 -14.24 -7.42 1.45
C LYS A 133 -14.66 -7.55 2.91
N GLY A 134 -14.93 -6.45 3.61
CA GLY A 134 -15.30 -6.47 5.04
C GLY A 134 -14.24 -7.12 5.93
N LYS A 135 -12.99 -7.22 5.45
CA LYS A 135 -11.90 -7.78 6.23
C LYS A 135 -11.34 -6.67 7.12
N PRO A 136 -11.13 -6.94 8.42
CA PRO A 136 -10.54 -5.95 9.31
C PRO A 136 -9.16 -5.56 8.79
N GLN A 137 -8.89 -4.26 8.68
CA GLN A 137 -7.58 -3.76 8.28
C GLN A 137 -6.80 -3.39 9.54
N ILE A 138 -5.64 -4.03 9.71
CA ILE A 138 -4.73 -3.77 10.82
C ILE A 138 -3.50 -3.04 10.27
N ARG A 139 -3.20 -1.87 10.81
CA ARG A 139 -2.02 -1.07 10.46
C ARG A 139 -1.13 -0.90 11.68
N PHE A 140 0.10 -1.38 11.58
CA PHE A 140 1.14 -1.23 12.61
C PHE A 140 2.07 -0.09 12.23
N PHE A 141 2.40 0.76 13.20
CA PHE A 141 3.23 1.94 13.02
C PHE A 141 4.33 1.92 14.08
N GLU A 142 5.58 1.84 13.65
CA GLU A 142 6.72 1.74 14.55
C GLU A 142 7.31 3.12 14.87
N GLY A 143 7.79 3.27 16.11
CA GLY A 143 8.50 4.47 16.55
C GLY A 143 7.60 5.63 16.95
N GLU A 144 8.23 6.71 17.39
CA GLU A 144 7.57 7.94 17.85
C GLU A 144 6.74 8.61 16.74
N GLU A 145 7.25 8.64 15.51
CA GLU A 145 6.49 9.12 14.34
C GLU A 145 5.26 8.24 14.07
N GLY A 146 5.37 6.94 14.30
CA GLY A 146 4.27 6.00 14.20
C GLY A 146 3.19 6.29 15.24
N ILE A 147 3.59 6.48 16.50
CA ILE A 147 2.68 6.89 17.58
C ILE A 147 1.98 8.21 17.27
N ARG A 148 2.73 9.21 16.78
CA ARG A 148 2.16 10.50 16.35
C ARG A 148 1.14 10.29 15.24
N THR A 149 1.50 9.52 14.21
CA THR A 149 0.58 9.20 13.11
C THR A 149 -0.72 8.59 13.61
N VAL A 150 -0.66 7.63 14.53
CA VAL A 150 -1.83 6.97 15.11
C VAL A 150 -2.68 7.93 15.95
N LEU A 151 -2.06 8.78 16.76
CA LEU A 151 -2.77 9.80 17.53
C LEU A 151 -3.55 10.75 16.61
N TRP A 152 -2.89 11.28 15.57
CA TRP A 152 -3.50 12.23 14.64
C TRP A 152 -4.55 11.62 13.71
N GLU A 153 -4.45 10.34 13.37
CA GLU A 153 -5.46 9.65 12.57
C GLU A 153 -6.84 9.71 13.25
N SER A 154 -6.89 9.71 14.59
CA SER A 154 -8.17 9.83 15.32
C SER A 154 -8.91 11.15 15.06
N LEU A 155 -8.23 12.19 14.56
CA LEU A 155 -8.85 13.47 14.16
C LEU A 155 -9.42 13.46 12.75
N THR A 156 -9.22 12.38 11.98
CA THR A 156 -9.75 12.22 10.60
C THR A 156 -11.20 11.74 10.58
N MET A 157 -11.81 11.52 11.75
CA MET A 157 -13.16 10.99 11.88
C MET A 157 -14.22 11.81 11.12
N THR A 158 -15.16 11.07 10.56
CA THR A 158 -16.23 11.54 9.69
C THR A 158 -17.62 11.36 10.30
N GLY A 159 -17.74 10.55 11.35
CA GLY A 159 -18.99 10.28 12.05
C GLY A 159 -19.68 11.56 12.55
N THR A 160 -21.01 11.52 12.60
CA THR A 160 -21.84 12.61 13.12
C THR A 160 -22.85 12.02 14.13
N PRO A 161 -22.82 12.43 15.42
CA PRO A 161 -21.91 13.42 16.02
C PRO A 161 -20.45 12.91 16.13
N LYS A 162 -19.49 13.85 16.10
CA LYS A 162 -18.05 13.57 16.24
C LYS A 162 -17.67 13.38 17.71
N ILE A 163 -17.75 12.14 18.19
CA ILE A 163 -17.41 11.77 19.57
C ILE A 163 -16.21 10.82 19.56
N LEU A 164 -15.07 11.30 20.06
CA LEU A 164 -13.88 10.52 20.34
C LEU A 164 -13.99 9.93 21.75
N ARG A 165 -13.95 8.59 21.84
CA ARG A 165 -13.89 7.88 23.12
C ARG A 165 -12.45 7.45 23.39
N GLY A 166 -11.95 7.66 24.61
CA GLY A 166 -10.56 7.40 24.93
C GLY A 166 -10.33 6.80 26.30
N TYR A 167 -9.52 5.75 26.36
CA TYR A 167 -8.80 5.38 27.58
C TYR A 167 -7.41 5.98 27.46
N LEU A 168 -7.03 6.92 28.34
CA LEU A 168 -5.76 7.63 28.21
C LEU A 168 -4.81 7.22 29.33
N SER A 169 -3.65 6.70 28.93
CA SER A 169 -2.51 6.52 29.83
C SER A 169 -1.66 7.80 29.79
N MET A 170 -1.90 8.69 30.74
CA MET A 170 -1.27 10.02 30.79
C MET A 170 0.25 9.94 30.90
N HIS A 171 0.75 9.04 31.76
CA HIS A 171 2.17 8.79 31.92
C HIS A 171 2.86 8.45 30.59
N GLU A 172 2.23 7.65 29.73
CA GLU A 172 2.82 7.29 28.43
C GLU A 172 2.74 8.45 27.44
N LEU A 173 1.60 9.14 27.37
CA LEU A 173 1.43 10.30 26.46
C LEU A 173 2.37 11.46 26.78
N GLU A 174 2.66 11.69 28.06
CA GLU A 174 3.63 12.68 28.53
C GLU A 174 5.06 12.38 28.08
N GLN A 175 5.40 11.10 27.95
CA GLN A 175 6.73 10.67 27.50
C GLN A 175 6.83 10.60 25.98
N THR A 176 5.80 10.08 25.32
CA THR A 176 5.77 9.88 23.87
C THR A 176 4.30 9.93 23.40
N PRO A 177 3.92 10.90 22.54
CA PRO A 177 4.76 11.82 21.78
C PRO A 177 5.19 13.09 22.52
N GLY A 178 4.87 13.24 23.81
CA GLY A 178 5.22 14.40 24.63
C GLY A 178 4.09 15.44 24.74
N LEU A 179 4.15 16.25 25.81
CA LEU A 179 3.11 17.22 26.16
C LEU A 179 2.80 18.23 25.06
N ASP A 180 3.81 18.77 24.39
CA ASP A 180 3.64 19.76 23.31
C ASP A 180 2.80 19.21 22.15
N GLU A 181 3.04 17.94 21.78
CA GLU A 181 2.32 17.28 20.70
C GLU A 181 0.88 16.95 21.11
N VAL A 182 0.69 16.53 22.37
CA VAL A 182 -0.65 16.32 22.93
C VAL A 182 -1.44 17.63 22.97
N GLU A 183 -0.82 18.75 23.32
CA GLU A 183 -1.49 20.05 23.33
C GLU A 183 -1.91 20.49 21.92
N ARG A 184 -1.05 20.31 20.91
CA ARG A 184 -1.41 20.53 19.51
C ARG A 184 -2.60 19.69 19.08
N PHE A 185 -2.57 18.40 19.40
CA PHE A 185 -3.68 17.48 19.14
C PHE A 185 -4.97 17.95 19.81
N LEU A 186 -4.93 18.34 21.08
CA LEU A 186 -6.10 18.80 21.83
C LEU A 186 -6.69 20.09 21.23
N ASN A 187 -5.85 21.03 20.83
CA ASN A 187 -6.29 22.28 20.18
C ASN A 187 -6.94 22.01 18.83
N GLU A 188 -6.30 21.21 17.97
CA GLU A 188 -6.84 20.84 16.66
C GLU A 188 -8.18 20.09 16.80
N ARG A 189 -8.28 19.17 17.76
CA ARG A 189 -9.52 18.44 18.07
C ARG A 189 -10.69 19.39 18.37
N VAL A 190 -10.46 20.42 19.18
CA VAL A 190 -11.48 21.42 19.53
C VAL A 190 -11.88 22.23 18.30
N GLN A 191 -10.92 22.66 17.48
CA GLN A 191 -11.18 23.39 16.23
C GLN A 191 -12.03 22.56 15.24
N ARG A 192 -11.77 21.25 15.15
CA ARG A 192 -12.58 20.30 14.35
C ARG A 192 -13.94 19.96 14.98
N GLY A 193 -14.20 20.49 16.17
CA GLY A 193 -15.44 20.34 16.90
C GLY A 193 -15.68 18.95 17.46
N ILE A 194 -14.63 18.15 17.64
CA ILE A 194 -14.70 16.77 18.11
C ILE A 194 -14.85 16.76 19.64
N GLU A 195 -15.93 16.15 20.13
CA GLU A 195 -16.14 15.92 21.56
C GLU A 195 -15.25 14.77 22.04
N LEU A 196 -14.65 14.93 23.23
CA LEU A 196 -13.81 13.91 23.85
C LEU A 196 -14.48 13.40 25.12
N LYS A 197 -14.73 12.10 25.17
CA LYS A 197 -15.05 11.36 26.39
C LYS A 197 -13.83 10.54 26.77
N VAL A 198 -13.20 10.87 27.90
CA VAL A 198 -11.96 10.24 28.32
C VAL A 198 -12.07 9.61 29.71
N ILE A 199 -11.57 8.38 29.82
CA ILE A 199 -11.37 7.65 31.08
C ILE A 199 -9.87 7.62 31.38
N ARG A 200 -9.49 7.92 32.63
CA ARG A 200 -8.10 7.84 33.13
C ARG A 200 -8.01 7.06 34.44
N SER A 201 -6.85 6.50 34.72
CA SER A 201 -6.53 5.92 36.04
C SER A 201 -6.18 7.04 37.01
N ARG A 202 -6.95 7.25 38.08
CA ARG A 202 -6.69 8.33 39.06
C ARG A 202 -5.28 8.28 39.64
N HIS A 203 -4.78 7.09 39.97
CA HIS A 203 -3.47 6.90 40.60
C HIS A 203 -2.28 7.09 39.64
N ARG A 204 -2.50 7.08 38.32
CA ARG A 204 -1.47 7.39 37.31
C ARG A 204 -1.54 8.82 36.77
N ASP A 205 -2.58 9.58 37.16
CA ASP A 205 -2.77 10.98 36.75
C ASP A 205 -2.15 11.89 37.83
N VAL A 206 -0.82 12.05 37.78
CA VAL A 206 -0.04 12.72 38.84
C VAL A 206 -0.20 14.24 38.78
N ALA A 207 -0.40 14.81 37.59
CA ALA A 207 -0.62 16.23 37.37
C ALA A 207 -2.11 16.52 37.08
N PRO A 208 -2.71 17.60 37.63
CA PRO A 208 -4.10 17.95 37.38
C PRO A 208 -4.28 18.63 36.01
N ILE A 209 -3.83 17.99 34.93
CA ILE A 209 -3.84 18.56 33.58
C ILE A 209 -5.05 18.11 32.77
N TRP A 210 -5.60 19.05 32.01
CA TRP A 210 -6.75 18.85 31.12
C TRP A 210 -7.97 18.22 31.81
N PRO A 211 -8.52 18.86 32.85
CA PRO A 211 -9.75 18.40 33.52
C PRO A 211 -10.96 18.49 32.60
N THR A 212 -12.14 18.10 33.08
CA THR A 212 -13.40 18.30 32.36
C THR A 212 -13.59 19.78 31.99
N SER A 213 -13.89 20.05 30.73
CA SER A 213 -14.00 21.40 30.17
C SER A 213 -15.05 21.47 29.07
N ARG A 214 -16.06 22.33 29.26
CA ARG A 214 -17.11 22.56 28.25
C ARG A 214 -16.56 23.30 27.03
N ALA A 215 -15.67 24.28 27.25
CA ALA A 215 -15.04 25.05 26.18
C ALA A 215 -14.20 24.16 25.27
N GLU A 216 -13.46 23.21 25.86
CA GLU A 216 -12.62 22.26 25.12
C GLU A 216 -13.37 20.96 24.72
N LYS A 217 -14.70 20.93 24.90
CA LYS A 217 -15.55 19.78 24.56
C LYS A 217 -15.02 18.46 25.13
N ARG A 218 -14.61 18.46 26.39
CA ARG A 218 -13.98 17.31 27.07
C ARG A 218 -14.73 16.96 28.34
N GLU A 219 -15.17 15.71 28.42
CA GLU A 219 -15.63 15.08 29.66
C GLU A 219 -14.59 14.07 30.12
N LEU A 220 -14.10 14.24 31.36
CA LEU A 220 -13.13 13.34 31.98
C LEU A 220 -13.80 12.59 33.14
N ARG A 221 -13.62 11.28 33.16
CA ARG A 221 -13.96 10.42 34.30
C ARG A 221 -12.77 9.57 34.71
N TYR A 222 -12.76 9.19 35.98
CA TYR A 222 -11.75 8.29 36.54
C TYR A 222 -12.29 6.86 36.61
N ALA A 223 -11.49 5.92 36.13
CA ALA A 223 -11.76 4.49 36.22
C ALA A 223 -11.86 4.03 37.69
N PRO A 224 -12.62 2.96 37.97
CA PRO A 224 -12.59 2.30 39.28
C PRO A 224 -11.17 1.84 39.65
N ASP A 225 -10.85 1.79 40.94
CA ASP A 225 -9.49 1.51 41.42
C ASP A 225 -8.87 0.19 40.94
N GLY A 226 -9.70 -0.82 40.64
CA GLY A 226 -9.26 -2.12 40.11
C GLY A 226 -8.98 -2.15 38.60
N MET A 227 -9.22 -1.05 37.87
CA MET A 227 -8.98 -0.94 36.43
C MET A 227 -7.83 0.02 36.15
N GLU A 228 -6.72 -0.54 35.68
CA GLU A 228 -5.54 0.22 35.29
C GLU A 228 -5.46 0.37 33.77
N ILE A 229 -5.43 1.61 33.30
CA ILE A 229 -5.19 1.96 31.90
C ILE A 229 -3.67 2.05 31.69
N SER A 230 -3.09 1.02 31.08
CA SER A 230 -1.66 0.93 30.77
C SER A 230 -1.29 1.44 29.37
N MET A 231 -2.28 1.49 28.47
CA MET A 231 -2.10 1.84 27.06
C MET A 231 -3.18 2.84 26.64
N THR A 232 -2.81 3.80 25.79
CA THR A 232 -3.79 4.75 25.28
C THR A 232 -4.58 4.11 24.15
N THR A 233 -5.90 4.11 24.28
CA THR A 233 -6.84 3.57 23.31
C THR A 233 -7.81 4.66 22.88
N LEU A 234 -7.97 4.86 21.57
CA LEU A 234 -8.88 5.84 20.99
C LEU A 234 -9.86 5.12 20.05
N ILE A 235 -11.16 5.36 20.24
CA ILE A 235 -12.24 4.72 19.47
C ILE A 235 -12.99 5.82 18.71
N PHE A 236 -13.07 5.69 17.39
CA PHE A 236 -13.70 6.64 16.49
C PHE A 236 -14.16 5.96 15.20
N ASP A 237 -15.28 6.38 14.63
CA ASP A 237 -15.89 5.74 13.45
C ASP A 237 -15.86 4.19 13.57
N ASN A 238 -15.28 3.51 12.58
CA ASN A 238 -15.07 2.06 12.56
C ASN A 238 -13.64 1.67 12.97
N CYS A 239 -12.92 2.55 13.66
CA CYS A 239 -11.50 2.41 13.99
C CYS A 239 -11.27 2.38 15.50
N VAL A 240 -10.31 1.54 15.89
CA VAL A 240 -9.75 1.52 17.24
C VAL A 240 -8.25 1.66 17.12
N SER A 241 -7.72 2.73 17.71
CA SER A 241 -6.29 3.02 17.77
C SER A 241 -5.74 2.68 19.14
N LEU A 242 -4.56 2.08 19.17
CA LEU A 242 -3.81 1.73 20.36
C LEU A 242 -2.43 2.37 20.26
N ILE A 243 -1.99 3.02 21.33
CA ILE A 243 -0.69 3.70 21.42
C ILE A 243 0.02 3.11 22.63
N SER A 244 1.10 2.37 22.36
CA SER A 244 1.86 1.66 23.38
C SER A 244 2.76 2.59 24.18
N SER A 245 3.39 2.03 25.22
CA SER A 245 4.35 2.74 26.07
C SER A 245 5.63 3.11 25.32
N ARG A 246 6.45 3.98 25.89
CA ARG A 246 7.79 4.28 25.34
C ARG A 246 8.68 3.04 25.20
N ASN A 247 8.48 2.02 26.04
CA ASN A 247 9.26 0.78 25.99
C ASN A 247 8.90 -0.09 24.78
N GLU A 248 7.62 -0.11 24.40
CA GLU A 248 7.14 -0.87 23.24
C GLU A 248 7.18 -0.07 21.93
N ASN A 249 7.01 1.27 22.02
CA ASN A 249 7.24 2.25 20.97
C ASN A 249 6.54 1.96 19.62
N TYR A 250 5.23 1.70 19.66
CA TYR A 250 4.42 1.49 18.47
C TYR A 250 2.99 2.04 18.61
N GLY A 251 2.36 2.27 17.47
CA GLY A 251 0.93 2.49 17.34
C GLY A 251 0.28 1.40 16.49
N LEU A 252 -0.98 1.10 16.78
CA LEU A 252 -1.78 0.11 16.04
C LEU A 252 -3.15 0.71 15.73
N ILE A 253 -3.61 0.57 14.49
CA ILE A 253 -4.99 0.92 14.12
C ILE A 253 -5.67 -0.33 13.59
N ILE A 254 -6.82 -0.65 14.17
CA ILE A 254 -7.72 -1.71 13.74
C ILE A 254 -8.97 -1.05 13.17
N GLU A 255 -9.13 -1.11 11.85
CA GLU A 255 -10.33 -0.69 11.13
C GLU A 255 -11.25 -1.91 10.97
N SER A 256 -12.31 -1.95 11.76
CA SER A 256 -13.30 -3.03 11.81
C SER A 256 -14.56 -2.54 12.51
N GLU A 257 -15.68 -2.57 11.80
CA GLU A 257 -16.99 -2.13 12.33
C GLU A 257 -17.42 -2.95 13.55
N GLU A 258 -17.30 -4.29 13.49
CA GLU A 258 -17.66 -5.18 14.60
C GLU A 258 -16.78 -4.92 15.83
N PHE A 259 -15.47 -4.78 15.63
CA PHE A 259 -14.54 -4.53 16.73
C PHE A 259 -14.76 -3.16 17.35
N ALA A 260 -14.91 -2.11 16.54
CA ALA A 260 -15.19 -0.75 17.02
C ALA A 260 -16.53 -0.69 17.77
N THR A 261 -17.57 -1.37 17.28
CA THR A 261 -18.88 -1.46 17.93
C THR A 261 -18.78 -2.13 19.30
N MET A 262 -18.08 -3.27 19.39
CA MET A 262 -17.84 -3.96 20.66
C MET A 262 -17.05 -3.06 21.63
N GLN A 263 -15.99 -2.41 21.16
CA GLN A 263 -15.17 -1.52 21.99
C GLN A 263 -15.96 -0.28 22.46
N CYS A 264 -16.85 0.26 21.64
CA CYS A 264 -17.79 1.31 22.06
C CYS A 264 -18.70 0.82 23.19
N GLY A 265 -19.27 -0.38 23.07
CA GLY A 265 -20.12 -0.97 24.11
C GLY A 265 -19.37 -1.20 25.43
N LEU A 266 -18.13 -1.69 25.36
CA LEU A 266 -17.25 -1.83 26.53
C LEU A 266 -16.95 -0.47 27.16
N PHE A 267 -16.57 0.52 26.34
CA PHE A 267 -16.34 1.88 26.81
C PHE A 267 -17.56 2.48 27.51
N ASP A 268 -18.72 2.44 26.88
CA ASP A 268 -19.94 3.04 27.42
C ASP A 268 -20.37 2.34 28.74
N THR A 269 -20.10 1.03 28.87
CA THR A 269 -20.30 0.28 30.12
C THR A 269 -19.35 0.74 31.22
N VAL A 270 -18.05 0.79 30.95
CA VAL A 270 -17.05 1.26 31.94
C VAL A 270 -17.32 2.72 32.30
N TRP A 271 -17.64 3.56 31.32
CA TRP A 271 -18.00 4.97 31.51
C TRP A 271 -19.13 5.18 32.51
N SER A 272 -20.14 4.30 32.50
CA SER A 272 -21.31 4.38 33.38
C SER A 272 -20.99 4.18 34.86
N VAL A 273 -19.90 3.45 35.17
CA VAL A 273 -19.44 3.18 36.53
C VAL A 273 -18.24 4.03 36.96
N CYS A 274 -17.74 4.91 36.08
CA CYS A 274 -16.64 5.81 36.38
C CYS A 274 -17.09 7.04 37.18
N VAL A 275 -16.17 7.59 37.98
CA VAL A 275 -16.41 8.80 38.78
C VAL A 275 -16.05 10.04 37.97
N ALA A 276 -16.95 11.03 37.92
CA ALA A 276 -16.70 12.27 37.19
C ALA A 276 -15.51 13.06 37.78
N SER A 277 -14.66 13.60 36.91
CA SER A 277 -13.60 14.54 37.31
C SER A 277 -14.19 15.93 37.58
N PRO A 278 -13.66 16.69 38.56
CA PRO A 278 -14.03 18.09 38.78
C PRO A 278 -13.94 18.91 37.49
N ARG A 279 -14.80 19.91 37.35
CA ARG A 279 -14.77 20.84 36.21
C ARG A 279 -13.68 21.88 36.41
N ALA A 280 -13.03 22.31 35.34
CA ALA A 280 -12.23 23.53 35.37
C ALA A 280 -13.15 24.70 35.73
N GLU A 281 -12.83 25.45 36.78
CA GLU A 281 -13.52 26.71 37.05
C GLU A 281 -13.20 27.69 35.91
N LEU A 282 -14.21 28.42 35.45
CA LEU A 282 -14.06 29.44 34.41
C LEU A 282 -13.23 30.59 35.00
N GLY A 283 -11.94 30.61 34.68
CA GLY A 283 -11.07 31.79 34.83
C GLY A 283 -11.28 32.78 33.70
#